data_AF-A0A3Q3QRV4-F1
#
_entry.id   AF-A0A3Q3QRV4-F1
#
_cell.length_a   1.000
_cell.length_b   1.000
_cell.length_c   1.000
_cell.angle_alpha   90.00
_cell.angle_beta   90.00
_cell.angle_gamma   90.00
#
_symmetry.space_group_name_H-M   'P 1'
#
loop_
_entity.id
_entity.type
_entity.pdbx_description
1 polymer ?
#
loop_
_entity_poly.entity_id
_entity_poly.type
_entity_poly.pdbx_seq_one_letter_code
_entity_poly.pdbx_strand_id
1 'polypeptide(L)'
;MMWIWLPLLVCLVLLPRFLVVAVILWLLDFLCIRKRVFLRMKAQEGDAIDPSLCISDSNRLFSLESLKAVWHGHKLDFLKAAHLGHRAPNTEVVQLEDKRRSRILDYAKDKRPLILNFGSCT
;
A
#
# COMPACT_ATOMS: atom_id res chain seq x y z
N MET A 1 -37.85 26.43 -32.84
CA MET A 1 -36.38 26.21 -32.79
C MET A 1 -35.82 26.03 -31.38
N MET A 2 -36.39 26.63 -30.31
CA MET A 2 -35.80 26.60 -28.96
C MET A 2 -35.86 25.25 -28.22
N TRP A 3 -36.75 24.33 -28.60
CA TRP A 3 -36.99 23.04 -27.92
C TRP A 3 -35.95 21.95 -28.20
N ILE A 4 -35.14 22.09 -29.25
CA ILE A 4 -34.13 21.09 -29.66
C ILE A 4 -32.77 21.35 -29.00
N TRP A 5 -32.49 22.60 -28.63
CA TRP A 5 -31.21 23.00 -28.02
C TRP A 5 -31.13 22.66 -26.53
N LEU A 6 -32.27 22.63 -25.82
CA LEU A 6 -32.34 22.27 -24.42
C LEU A 6 -31.83 20.85 -24.11
N PRO A 7 -32.29 19.77 -24.79
CA PRO A 7 -31.79 18.42 -24.55
C PRO A 7 -30.32 18.25 -24.98
N LEU A 8 -29.87 19.01 -25.98
CA LEU A 8 -28.49 18.97 -26.47
C LEU A 8 -27.52 19.58 -25.45
N LEU A 9 -27.91 20.69 -24.82
CA LEU A 9 -27.17 21.31 -23.73
C LEU A 9 -27.15 20.43 -22.47
N VAL A 10 -28.27 19.78 -22.16
CA VAL A 10 -28.37 18.84 -21.03
C VAL A 10 -27.50 17.60 -21.27
N CYS A 11 -27.50 17.02 -22.48
CA CYS A 11 -26.59 15.93 -22.86
C CYS A 11 -25.13 16.36 -22.75
N LEU A 12 -24.78 17.56 -23.22
CA LEU A 12 -23.41 18.07 -23.17
C LEU A 12 -22.88 18.20 -21.73
N VAL A 13 -23.75 18.43 -20.75
CA VAL A 13 -23.39 18.53 -19.33
C VAL A 13 -23.47 17.18 -18.59
N LEU A 14 -24.42 16.30 -18.94
CA LEU A 14 -24.57 14.98 -18.31
C LEU A 14 -23.56 13.94 -18.81
N LEU A 15 -23.28 13.90 -20.12
CA LEU A 15 -22.31 12.97 -20.72
C LEU A 15 -20.93 13.01 -20.07
N PRO A 16 -20.28 14.18 -19.86
CA PRO A 16 -18.95 14.21 -19.26
C PRO A 16 -18.99 13.73 -17.82
N ARG A 17 -20.05 14.00 -17.05
CA ARG A 17 -20.18 13.50 -15.68
C ARG A 17 -20.30 11.99 -15.64
N PHE A 18 -21.13 11.42 -16.51
CA PHE A 18 -21.27 9.96 -16.63
C PHE A 18 -19.96 9.30 -17.06
N LEU A 19 -19.29 9.89 -18.06
CA LEU A 19 -18.02 9.38 -18.58
C LEU A 19 -16.91 9.44 -17.53
N VAL A 20 -16.83 10.52 -16.75
CA VAL A 20 -15.88 10.63 -15.63
C VAL A 20 -16.14 9.56 -14.57
N VAL A 21 -17.40 9.35 -14.17
CA VAL A 21 -17.74 8.30 -13.20
C VAL A 21 -17.41 6.91 -13.75
N ALA A 22 -17.72 6.64 -15.01
CA ALA A 22 -17.40 5.37 -15.68
C ALA A 22 -15.89 5.13 -15.75
N VAL A 23 -15.10 6.16 -16.09
CA VAL A 23 -13.64 6.08 -16.11
C VAL A 23 -13.08 5.84 -14.71
N ILE A 24 -13.60 6.53 -13.68
CA ILE A 24 -13.20 6.32 -12.29
C ILE A 24 -13.49 4.89 -11.85
N LEU A 25 -14.70 4.38 -12.09
CA LEU A 25 -15.08 3.00 -11.76
C LEU A 25 -14.18 1.99 -12.48
N TRP A 26 -13.94 2.20 -13.77
CA TRP A 26 -13.07 1.33 -14.57
C TRP A 26 -11.62 1.33 -14.06
N LEU A 27 -11.09 2.49 -13.68
CA LEU A 27 -9.75 2.60 -13.08
C LEU A 27 -9.70 1.94 -11.70
N LEU A 28 -10.74 2.09 -10.87
CA LEU A 28 -10.83 1.40 -9.59
C LEU A 28 -10.87 -0.12 -9.78
N ASP A 29 -11.67 -0.63 -10.71
CA ASP A 29 -11.73 -2.06 -11.02
C ASP A 29 -10.38 -2.57 -11.51
N PHE A 30 -9.73 -1.85 -12.42
CA PHE A 30 -8.42 -2.23 -12.93
C PHE A 30 -7.37 -2.27 -11.81
N LEU A 31 -7.34 -1.26 -10.94
CA LEU A 31 -6.44 -1.21 -9.79
C LEU A 31 -6.76 -2.30 -8.75
N CYS A 32 -8.05 -2.59 -8.51
CA CYS A 32 -8.50 -3.65 -7.62
C CYS A 32 -8.09 -5.03 -8.13
N ILE A 33 -8.32 -5.31 -9.42
CA ILE A 33 -7.92 -6.57 -10.05
C ILE A 33 -6.39 -6.71 -10.02
N ARG A 34 -5.65 -5.68 -10.45
CA ARG A 34 -4.17 -5.67 -10.40
C ARG A 34 -3.65 -5.90 -8.99
N LYS A 35 -4.20 -5.23 -7.98
CA LYS A 35 -3.79 -5.40 -6.57
C LYS A 35 -4.14 -6.80 -6.05
N ARG A 36 -5.32 -7.32 -6.38
CA ARG A 36 -5.71 -8.69 -5.99
C ARG A 36 -4.76 -9.72 -6.59
N VAL A 37 -4.38 -9.55 -7.85
CA VAL A 37 -3.42 -10.43 -8.53
C VAL A 37 -2.02 -10.28 -7.92
N PHE A 38 -1.55 -9.05 -7.68
CA PHE A 38 -0.25 -8.81 -7.06
C PHE A 38 -0.15 -9.39 -5.64
N LEU A 39 -1.21 -9.23 -4.83
CA LEU A 39 -1.27 -9.84 -3.50
C LEU A 39 -1.31 -11.37 -3.57
N ARG A 40 -2.03 -11.96 -4.53
CA ARG A 40 -2.02 -13.41 -4.77
C ARG A 40 -0.63 -13.90 -5.18
N MET A 41 0.06 -13.18 -6.05
CA MET A 41 1.44 -13.49 -6.44
C MET A 41 2.39 -13.39 -5.24
N LYS A 42 2.32 -12.32 -4.45
CA LYS A 42 3.14 -12.14 -3.25
C LYS A 42 2.84 -13.19 -2.16
N ALA A 43 1.58 -13.61 -2.01
CA ALA A 43 1.21 -14.70 -1.11
C ALA A 43 1.75 -16.04 -1.60
N GLN A 44 1.79 -16.26 -2.92
CA GLN A 44 2.35 -17.47 -3.52
C GLN A 44 3.90 -17.50 -3.46
N GLU A 45 4.55 -16.34 -3.48
CA GLU A 45 6.00 -16.20 -3.24
C GLU A 45 6.39 -16.21 -1.75
N GLY A 46 5.43 -15.96 -0.85
CA GLY A 46 5.64 -15.79 0.60
C GLY A 46 5.28 -17.00 1.48
N ASP A 47 4.93 -18.14 0.89
CA ASP A 47 4.47 -19.35 1.61
C ASP A 47 5.62 -20.14 2.27
N ALA A 48 6.46 -19.46 3.05
CA ALA A 48 7.42 -20.13 3.92
C ALA A 48 7.55 -19.54 5.33
N ILE A 49 7.41 -18.23 5.59
CA ILE A 49 7.75 -17.69 6.94
C ILE A 49 7.04 -16.37 7.34
N ASP A 50 5.71 -16.23 7.25
CA ASP A 50 5.06 -15.14 8.03
C ASP A 50 3.59 -15.47 8.38
N PRO A 51 3.14 -15.29 9.63
CA PRO A 51 1.78 -15.59 10.03
C PRO A 51 0.81 -14.56 9.45
N SER A 52 -0.40 -15.03 9.14
CA SER A 52 -1.47 -14.25 8.53
C SER A 52 -1.78 -12.98 9.34
N LEU A 53 -1.48 -11.82 8.76
CA LEU A 53 -2.02 -10.54 9.19
C LEU A 53 -3.55 -10.63 9.09
N CYS A 54 -4.20 -10.85 10.24
CA CYS A 54 -5.64 -10.81 10.41
C CYS A 54 -6.16 -9.41 10.09
N ILE A 55 -6.43 -9.14 8.81
CA ILE A 55 -7.18 -7.95 8.41
C ILE A 55 -8.66 -8.32 8.46
N SER A 56 -9.24 -7.91 9.58
CA SER A 56 -10.66 -7.91 9.92
C SER A 56 -11.54 -7.31 8.81
N ASP A 57 -12.68 -7.96 8.60
CA ASP A 57 -13.92 -7.45 8.02
C ASP A 57 -13.94 -7.06 6.53
N SER A 58 -14.08 -8.11 5.72
CA SER A 58 -14.46 -8.11 4.30
C SER A 58 -15.68 -7.24 3.94
N ASN A 59 -16.50 -6.86 4.92
CA ASN A 59 -17.75 -6.13 4.70
C ASN A 59 -17.55 -4.59 4.59
N ARG A 60 -16.32 -4.09 4.81
CA ARG A 60 -16.00 -2.63 4.80
C ARG A 60 -15.00 -2.22 3.70
N LEU A 61 -14.71 -3.14 2.76
CA LEU A 61 -13.71 -2.98 1.69
C LEU A 61 -14.05 -1.88 0.66
N PHE A 62 -15.27 -1.36 0.66
CA PHE A 62 -15.73 -0.29 -0.26
C PHE A 62 -16.01 1.05 0.43
N SER A 63 -15.48 1.28 1.64
CA SER A 63 -15.53 2.62 2.24
C SER A 63 -14.39 3.50 1.74
N LEU A 64 -14.65 4.79 1.50
CA LEU A 64 -13.60 5.78 1.17
C LEU A 64 -12.46 5.78 2.19
N GLU A 65 -12.75 5.51 3.46
CA GLU A 65 -11.74 5.39 4.51
C GLU A 65 -10.81 4.19 4.29
N SER A 66 -11.33 3.07 3.77
CA SER A 66 -10.51 1.90 3.40
C SER A 66 -9.63 2.23 2.19
N LEU A 67 -10.17 2.89 1.17
CA LEU A 67 -9.39 3.31 0.01
C LEU A 67 -8.31 4.33 0.39
N LYS A 68 -8.63 5.28 1.28
CA LYS A 68 -7.68 6.26 1.82
C LYS A 68 -6.58 5.59 2.62
N ALA A 69 -6.92 4.63 3.49
CA ALA A 69 -5.93 3.87 4.25
C ALA A 69 -5.01 3.03 3.34
N VAL A 70 -5.58 2.38 2.32
CA VAL A 70 -4.82 1.60 1.32
C VAL A 70 -3.94 2.50 0.47
N TRP A 71 -4.43 3.66 0.02
CA TRP A 71 -3.65 4.63 -0.73
C TRP A 71 -2.52 5.22 0.13
N HIS A 72 -2.83 5.55 1.37
CA HIS A 72 -1.86 6.02 2.34
C HIS A 72 -0.76 4.97 2.60
N GLY A 73 -1.15 3.70 2.78
CA GLY A 73 -0.22 2.58 2.90
C GLY A 73 0.66 2.43 1.67
N HIS A 74 0.10 2.49 0.46
CA HIS A 74 0.85 2.38 -0.78
C HIS A 74 1.82 3.54 -1.01
N LYS A 75 1.39 4.78 -0.69
CA LYS A 75 2.26 5.95 -0.74
C LYS A 75 3.42 5.83 0.26
N LEU A 76 3.14 5.30 1.46
CA LEU A 76 4.15 5.09 2.48
C LEU A 76 5.12 3.95 2.10
N ASP A 77 4.62 2.90 1.46
CA ASP A 77 5.42 1.77 0.95
C ASP A 77 6.40 2.22 -0.12
N PHE A 78 6.01 3.11 -1.03
CA PHE A 78 6.91 3.66 -2.04
C PHE A 78 8.05 4.48 -1.45
N LEU A 79 7.83 5.05 -0.26
CA LEU A 79 8.83 5.86 0.46
C LEU A 79 9.66 5.01 1.43
N LYS A 80 9.45 3.69 1.50
CA LYS A 80 10.29 2.82 2.32
C LYS A 80 11.70 2.77 1.74
N ALA A 81 12.70 3.07 2.56
CA ALA A 81 14.10 2.98 2.14
C ALA A 81 14.58 1.52 2.00
N ALA A 82 13.95 0.57 2.68
CA ALA A 82 14.32 -0.84 2.67
C ALA A 82 13.51 -1.63 1.63
N HIS A 83 14.22 -2.29 0.71
CA HIS A 83 13.63 -3.17 -0.30
C HIS A 83 14.39 -4.52 -0.33
N LEU A 84 13.67 -5.61 -0.62
CA LEU A 84 14.29 -6.94 -0.80
C LEU A 84 15.32 -6.90 -1.95
N GLY A 85 16.45 -7.60 -1.76
CA GLY A 85 17.56 -7.62 -2.71
C GLY A 85 18.41 -6.34 -2.78
N HIS A 86 18.00 -5.27 -2.10
CA HIS A 86 18.78 -4.04 -2.00
C HIS A 86 19.63 -4.02 -0.72
N ARG A 87 20.59 -3.10 -0.65
CA ARG A 87 21.42 -2.89 0.55
C ARG A 87 20.52 -2.54 1.75
N ALA A 88 20.69 -3.27 2.85
CA ALA A 88 19.98 -2.97 4.09
C ALA A 88 20.34 -1.57 4.61
N PRO A 89 19.36 -0.73 5.00
CA PRO A 89 19.62 0.62 5.49
C PRO A 89 20.34 0.56 6.85
N ASN A 90 21.41 1.35 6.98
CA ASN A 90 22.23 1.39 8.19
C ASN A 90 21.75 2.50 9.15
N THR A 91 20.54 2.35 9.69
CA THR A 91 19.93 3.34 10.58
C THR A 91 20.53 3.30 11.99
N GLU A 92 20.45 4.42 12.71
CA GLU A 92 20.92 4.53 14.09
C GLU A 92 19.95 3.84 15.06
N VAL A 93 20.51 3.16 16.06
CA VAL A 93 19.82 2.50 17.17
C VAL A 93 20.48 2.90 18.49
N VAL A 94 19.76 2.81 19.60
CA VAL A 94 20.27 3.14 20.92
C VAL A 94 20.39 1.85 21.73
N GLN A 95 21.59 1.56 22.23
CA GLN A 95 21.82 0.40 23.10
C GLN A 95 21.27 0.68 24.50
N LEU A 96 20.55 -0.28 25.07
CA LEU A 96 19.87 -0.11 26.36
C LEU A 96 20.83 0.03 27.55
N GLU A 97 21.94 -0.73 27.53
CA GLU A 97 22.92 -0.77 28.62
C GLU A 97 23.64 0.58 28.80
N ASP A 98 24.23 1.10 27.72
CA ASP A 98 25.10 2.28 27.78
C ASP A 98 24.44 3.57 27.25
N LYS A 99 23.17 3.50 26.82
CA LYS A 99 22.48 4.57 26.06
C LYS A 99 23.28 5.09 24.87
N ARG A 100 24.21 4.28 24.37
CA ARG A 100 25.11 4.64 23.28
C ARG A 100 24.39 4.51 21.95
N ARG A 101 24.67 5.45 21.04
CA ARG A 101 24.23 5.36 19.65
C ARG A 101 25.12 4.35 18.92
N SER A 102 24.48 3.35 18.34
CA SER A 102 25.08 2.33 17.48
C SER A 102 24.29 2.30 16.16
N ARG A 103 24.73 1.52 15.17
CA ARG A 103 23.95 1.32 13.93
C ARG A 103 23.58 -0.14 13.75
N ILE A 104 22.53 -0.39 12.96
CA ILE A 104 22.03 -1.75 12.73
C ILE A 104 23.13 -2.69 12.21
N LEU A 105 23.95 -2.24 11.25
CA LEU A 105 24.96 -3.09 10.63
C LEU A 105 26.16 -3.38 11.56
N ASP A 106 26.34 -2.63 12.64
CA ASP A 106 27.40 -2.87 13.62
C ASP A 106 27.17 -4.19 14.40
N TYR A 107 25.92 -4.68 14.42
CA TYR A 107 25.54 -5.97 15.02
C TYR A 107 25.70 -7.16 14.05
N ALA A 108 25.99 -6.90 12.78
CA ALA A 108 26.23 -7.97 11.81
C ALA A 108 27.62 -8.60 12.05
N LYS A 109 27.69 -9.93 12.05
CA LYS A 109 28.93 -10.68 12.24
C LYS A 109 29.28 -11.45 10.97
N ASP A 110 30.28 -10.97 10.25
CA ASP A 110 30.78 -11.56 9.00
C ASP A 110 29.65 -11.89 8.02
N LYS A 111 29.50 -13.17 7.67
CA LYS A 111 28.50 -13.70 6.74
C LYS A 111 27.26 -14.25 7.44
N ARG A 112 27.15 -14.13 8.78
CA ARG A 112 26.01 -14.64 9.52
C ARG A 112 24.79 -13.73 9.28
N PRO A 113 23.62 -14.28 8.93
CA PRO A 113 22.42 -13.47 8.79
C PRO A 113 22.05 -12.80 10.12
N LEU A 114 21.77 -11.50 10.05
CA LEU A 114 21.25 -10.71 11.16
C LEU A 114 19.74 -10.63 11.03
N ILE A 115 19.02 -11.15 12.02
CA ILE A 115 17.55 -11.12 12.07
C ILE A 115 17.14 -9.97 13.00
N LEU A 116 16.27 -9.09 12.50
CA LEU A 116 15.75 -7.94 13.25
C LEU A 116 14.27 -8.18 13.57
N ASN A 117 13.89 -7.99 14.82
CA ASN A 117 12.52 -8.02 15.27
C ASN A 117 12.19 -6.68 15.94
N PHE A 118 11.33 -5.90 15.29
CA PHE A 118 10.88 -4.61 15.81
C PHE A 118 9.55 -4.79 16.52
N GLY A 119 9.45 -4.30 17.76
CA GLY A 119 8.22 -4.35 18.54
C GLY A 119 8.23 -3.30 19.65
N SER A 120 7.04 -3.03 20.19
CA SER A 120 6.83 -2.17 21.35
C SER A 120 5.91 -2.89 22.34
N CYS A 121 6.18 -2.76 23.63
CA CYS A 121 5.18 -3.09 24.64
C CYS A 121 4.13 -1.97 24.61
N THR A 122 2.88 -2.33 24.36
CA THR A 122 1.71 -1.45 24.50
C THR A 122 0.95 -1.89 25.73
#